data_AF-B7C9F1-F1
#
_entry.id   AF-B7C9F1-F1
#
_cell.length_a   1.000
_cell.length_b   1.000
_cell.length_c   1.000
_cell.angle_alpha   90.00
_cell.angle_beta   90.00
_cell.angle_gamma   90.00
#
_symmetry.space_group_name_H-M   'P 1'
#
loop_
_entity.id
_entity.type
_entity.pdbx_description
1 polymer ?
#
loop_
_entity_poly.entity_id
_entity_poly.type
_entity_poly.pdbx_seq_one_letter_code
_entity_poly.pdbx_strand_id
1 'polypeptide(L)' 'MNKSKNYTPGFIMVLHTFGRDLKWNPHIHCLISEGGYSDDGFWRPVHHFNYTYLRNAFRTALLDEMGRRLGS' A
#
# COMPACT_ATOMS: atom_id res chain seq x y z
N MET A 1 -7.73 18.57 7.02
CA MET A 1 -7.06 18.22 5.75
C MET A 1 -7.87 18.84 4.62
N ASN A 2 -7.30 19.75 3.81
CA ASN A 2 -8.02 20.29 2.66
C ASN A 2 -8.27 19.14 1.66
N LYS A 3 -9.53 18.73 1.53
CA LYS A 3 -9.98 17.62 0.68
C LYS A 3 -10.23 18.05 -0.77
N SER A 4 -9.97 19.32 -1.12
CA SER A 4 -10.39 19.87 -2.41
C SER A 4 -9.52 19.45 -3.61
N LYS A 5 -8.40 18.76 -3.38
CA LYS A 5 -7.47 18.36 -4.45
C LYS A 5 -7.14 16.88 -4.36
N ASN A 6 -7.21 16.20 -5.51
CA ASN A 6 -6.79 14.82 -5.64
C ASN A 6 -5.27 14.79 -5.82
N TYR A 7 -4.55 14.10 -4.93
CA TYR A 7 -3.13 13.83 -5.10
C TYR A 7 -2.98 12.33 -5.35
N THR A 8 -2.39 11.97 -6.48
CA THR A 8 -2.17 10.58 -6.87
C THR A 8 -0.71 10.21 -6.58
N PRO A 9 -0.46 9.32 -5.60
CA PRO A 9 0.86 8.70 -5.42
C PRO A 9 1.15 7.66 -6.51
N GLY A 10 2.44 7.45 -6.79
CA GLY A 10 2.92 6.35 -7.62
C GLY A 10 3.22 5.11 -6.79
N PHE A 11 2.98 3.92 -7.37
CA PHE A 11 3.22 2.64 -6.73
C PHE A 11 3.83 1.64 -7.71
N ILE A 12 4.79 0.85 -7.24
CA ILE A 12 5.27 -0.37 -7.89
C ILE A 12 5.12 -1.50 -6.88
N MET A 13 4.42 -2.57 -7.25
CA MET A 13 4.16 -3.70 -6.37
C MET A 13 4.61 -5.00 -7.03
N VAL A 14 5.32 -5.83 -6.28
CA VAL A 14 5.82 -7.13 -6.76
C VAL A 14 5.46 -8.20 -5.75
N LEU A 15 4.75 -9.24 -6.19
CA LEU A 15 4.46 -10.42 -5.39
C LEU A 15 5.67 -11.36 -5.42
N HIS A 16 6.18 -11.69 -4.24
CA HIS A 16 7.19 -12.71 -4.04
C HIS A 16 6.54 -13.90 -3.32
N THR A 17 6.69 -15.11 -3.85
CA THR A 17 6.07 -16.31 -3.27
C THR A 17 6.96 -17.03 -2.25
N PHE A 18 8.29 -16.91 -2.40
CA PHE A 18 9.27 -17.62 -1.60
C PHE A 18 10.16 -16.67 -0.80
N GLY A 19 10.58 -17.13 0.39
CA GLY A 19 11.59 -16.47 1.20
C GLY A 19 13.02 -16.72 0.70
N ARG A 20 14.00 -16.16 1.43
CA ARG A 20 15.42 -16.32 1.11
C ARG A 20 15.87 -17.78 1.07
N ASP A 21 15.32 -18.62 1.94
CA ASP A 21 15.60 -20.05 2.01
C ASP A 21 14.69 -20.91 1.11
N LEU A 22 14.01 -20.28 0.14
CA LEU A 22 13.06 -20.87 -0.81
C LEU A 22 11.83 -21.53 -0.18
N LYS A 23 11.59 -21.32 1.12
CA LYS A 23 10.36 -21.77 1.76
C LYS A 23 9.19 -20.86 1.39
N TRP A 24 7.99 -21.45 1.41
CA TRP A 24 6.75 -20.73 1.17
C TRP A 24 6.62 -19.56 2.16
N ASN A 25 6.62 -18.34 1.63
CA ASN A 25 6.47 -17.10 2.39
C ASN A 25 5.95 -15.99 1.46
N PRO A 26 4.67 -16.03 1.06
CA PRO A 26 4.12 -15.06 0.12
C PRO A 26 4.09 -13.66 0.76
N HIS A 27 4.75 -12.70 0.11
CA HIS A 27 4.81 -11.31 0.53
C HIS A 27 4.82 -10.37 -0.67
N ILE A 28 4.39 -9.12 -0.48
CA ILE A 28 4.38 -8.10 -1.52
C ILE A 28 5.43 -7.05 -1.17
N HIS A 29 6.37 -6.81 -2.07
CA HIS A 29 7.23 -5.63 -2.03
C HIS A 29 6.51 -4.46 -2.68
N CYS A 30 6.32 -3.37 -1.93
CA CYS A 30 5.70 -2.16 -2.43
C CYS A 30 6.70 -1.01 -2.36
N LEU A 31 6.98 -0.38 -3.51
CA LEU A 31 7.61 0.93 -3.58
C LEU A 31 6.51 1.97 -3.75
N ILE A 32 6.55 3.01 -2.92
CA ILE A 32 5.56 4.08 -2.88
C ILE A 32 6.32 5.39 -3.03
N SER A 33 5.82 6.29 -3.86
CA SER A 33 6.40 7.62 -3.94
C SER A 33 6.17 8.40 -2.65
N GLU A 34 7.17 9.16 -2.20
CA GLU A 34 7.09 10.03 -1.02
C GLU A 34 6.29 11.32 -1.32
N GLY A 35 5.07 11.15 -1.80
CA GLY A 35 4.20 12.24 -2.24
C GLY A 35 3.25 11.80 -3.34
N GLY A 36 2.50 12.77 -3.85
CA GLY A 36 1.58 12.56 -4.96
C GLY A 36 1.50 13.77 -5.88
N TYR A 37 1.16 13.51 -7.13
CA TYR A 37 0.95 14.53 -8.15
C TYR A 37 -0.53 14.93 -8.19
N SER A 38 -0.80 16.23 -8.22
CA SER A 38 -2.17 16.74 -8.30
C SER A 38 -2.68 16.89 -9.74
N ASP A 39 -4.00 17.02 -9.84
CA ASP A 39 -4.69 17.36 -11.08
C ASP A 39 -4.31 18.73 -11.67
N ASP A 40 -3.92 19.70 -10.83
CA ASP A 40 -3.39 21.01 -11.25
C ASP A 40 -1.87 21.02 -11.48
N GLY A 41 -1.24 19.85 -11.49
CA GLY A 41 0.12 19.68 -11.96
C GLY A 41 1.23 19.91 -10.92
N PHE A 42 0.88 19.93 -9.63
CA PHE A 42 1.83 20.16 -8.54
C PHE A 42 2.17 18.87 -7.80
N TRP A 43 3.44 18.75 -7.41
CA TRP A 43 3.88 17.68 -6.52
C TRP A 43 3.68 18.08 -5.06
N ARG A 44 3.11 17.18 -4.26
CA ARG A 44 3.02 17.34 -2.81
C ARG A 44 3.81 16.25 -2.11
N PRO A 45 4.87 16.58 -1.36
CA PRO A 45 5.68 15.59 -0.68
C PRO A 45 4.97 15.04 0.56
N VAL A 46 5.29 13.79 0.89
CA VAL A 46 4.92 13.10 2.14
C VAL A 46 6.22 12.61 2.77
N HIS A 47 6.57 13.17 3.93
CA HIS A 47 7.84 12.86 4.60
C HIS A 47 7.73 11.78 5.68
N HIS A 48 6.51 11.35 5.98
CA HIS A 48 6.29 10.35 7.02
C HIS A 48 5.11 9.44 6.67
N PHE A 49 5.38 8.15 6.72
CA PHE A 49 4.38 7.10 6.65
C PHE A 49 4.23 6.46 8.02
N ASN A 50 3.02 6.54 8.58
CA ASN A 50 2.74 5.89 9.85
C ASN A 50 2.67 4.36 9.66
N TYR A 51 3.72 3.66 10.09
CA TYR A 51 3.85 2.22 9.95
C TYR A 51 2.67 1.45 10.56
N THR A 52 2.28 1.79 11.80
CA THR A 52 1.19 1.09 12.50
C THR A 52 -0.13 1.24 11.76
N TYR A 53 -0.43 2.44 11.27
CA TYR A 53 -1.63 2.70 10.48
C TYR A 53 -1.63 1.88 9.19
N LEU A 54 -0.55 1.94 8.40
CA LEU A 54 -0.46 1.21 7.13
C LEU A 54 -0.53 -0.31 7.33
N ARG A 55 0.15 -0.83 8.36
CA ARG A 55 0.12 -2.26 8.71
C ARG A 55 -1.30 -2.71 9.05
N ASN A 56 -2.02 -1.93 9.83
CA ASN A 56 -3.39 -2.27 10.21
C ASN A 56 -4.34 -2.15 9.01
N ALA A 57 -4.22 -1.11 8.19
CA ALA A 57 -5.01 -0.95 6.97
C ALA A 57 -4.82 -2.13 6.00
N PHE A 58 -3.57 -2.57 5.78
CA PHE A 58 -3.28 -3.74 4.96
C PHE A 58 -3.90 -5.01 5.55
N ARG A 59 -3.75 -5.25 6.86
CA ARG A 59 -4.32 -6.42 7.52
C ARG A 59 -5.84 -6.46 7.42
N THR A 60 -6.52 -5.33 7.63
CA THR A 60 -7.97 -5.24 7.47
C THR A 60 -8.38 -5.57 6.04
N ALA A 61 -7.81 -4.91 5.04
CA ALA A 61 -8.14 -5.17 3.64
C ALA A 61 -7.88 -6.64 3.23
N LEU A 62 -6.78 -7.22 3.70
CA LEU A 62 -6.44 -8.62 3.44
C LEU A 62 -7.45 -9.57 4.08
N LEU A 63 -7.76 -9.39 5.36
CA LEU A 63 -8.67 -10.26 6.09
C LEU A 63 -10.10 -10.17 5.55
N ASP A 64 -10.56 -8.97 5.20
CA ASP A 64 -11.86 -8.75 4.58
C ASP A 64 -11.96 -9.47 3.24
N GLU A 65 -10.92 -9.37 2.40
CA GLU A 65 -10.89 -10.06 1.10
C GLU A 65 -10.79 -11.59 1.26
N MET A 66 -10.03 -12.07 2.25
CA MET A 66 -9.97 -13.49 2.59
C MET A 66 -11.34 -14.01 3.04
N GLY A 67 -12.03 -13.31 3.95
CA GLY A 67 -13.36 -13.68 4.41
C GLY A 67 -14.37 -13.71 3.25
N ARG A 68 -14.30 -12.73 2.35
CA ARG A 68 -15.16 -12.68 1.16
C ARG A 68 -14.92 -13.83 0.17
N ARG A 69 -13.66 -14.28 0.02
CA ARG A 69 -13.30 -15.33 -0.94
C ARG A 69 -13.38 -16.75 -0.39
N LEU A 70 -13.09 -16.95 0.88
CA LEU A 70 -12.93 -18.27 1.49
C LEU A 70 -14.10 -18.64 2.43
N GLY A 71 -14.95 -17.68 2.76
CA GLY A 71 -15.98 -17.83 3.80
C GLY A 71 -15.42 -17.46 5.18
N SER A 72 -16.25 -16.81 5.97
CA SER A 72 -16.00 -16.48 7.38
C SER A 72 -16.44 -17.59 8.31
#